data_AF-A0A803NEG3-F1
#
_entry.id   AF-A0A803NEG3-F1
#
_cell.length_a   1.000
_cell.length_b   1.000
_cell.length_c   1.000
_cell.angle_alpha   90.00
_cell.angle_beta   90.00
_cell.angle_gamma   90.00
#
_symmetry.space_group_name_H-M   'P 1'
#
loop_
_entity.id
_entity.type
_entity.pdbx_description
1 polymer ?
#
loop_
_entity_poly.entity_id
_entity_poly.type
_entity_poly.pdbx_seq_one_letter_code
_entity_poly.pdbx_strand_id
1 'polypeptide(L)'
;RYSGVKKWTLELSGGKERIAVIRASGSISRVRGPLSSSTSGIVAEQLIEKIRSVRESKRYKAAIIRIDSPGGDALASDLMWREIRLLAAEKPVIASMGDVAASGGYYMAMGAVTIVAENLTLTGSIGVVTGKFNLGKLYEKIGFNKEIISRGKFAELTAAEQRSFRPEEAELFAKSAQHAYTQFRDKAAYSRSMPMEENAQGRVWTGSDAASRGLVDALGGMGRAVAIAKQKANIPQEQPVTLVEVSRPSPSLPEILSGIGGTIVGVDRTLKILLEELTSMEGIQARMDGIIFEKLGEASNANPIINILKDYLGSL
;
A
#
# COMPACT_ATOMS: atom_id res chain seq x y z
N ARG A 1 18.95 8.40 20.40
CA ARG A 1 20.44 8.56 20.38
C ARG A 1 21.01 8.94 19.00
N TYR A 2 20.29 8.75 17.87
CA TYR A 2 20.79 9.12 16.53
C TYR A 2 20.31 10.48 15.97
N SER A 3 19.41 11.18 16.66
CA SER A 3 18.84 12.46 16.20
C SER A 3 19.83 13.63 16.18
N GLY A 4 20.99 13.50 16.83
CA GLY A 4 22.04 14.53 16.90
C GLY A 4 23.20 14.36 15.91
N VAL A 5 23.20 13.30 15.09
CA VAL A 5 24.29 13.06 14.12
C VAL A 5 24.11 14.00 12.93
N LYS A 6 25.10 14.87 12.70
CA LYS A 6 25.07 15.80 11.56
C LYS A 6 25.13 15.01 10.25
N LYS A 7 24.24 15.30 9.30
CA LYS A 7 24.08 14.54 8.03
C LYS A 7 25.38 14.37 7.22
N TRP A 8 26.29 15.35 7.28
CA TRP A 8 27.58 15.29 6.57
C TRP A 8 28.55 14.25 7.15
N THR A 9 28.41 13.91 8.44
CA THR A 9 29.25 12.88 9.10
C THR A 9 28.88 11.46 8.66
N LEU A 10 27.69 11.28 8.06
CA LEU A 10 27.22 10.04 7.45
C LEU A 10 27.42 10.04 5.93
N GLU A 11 28.15 11.03 5.38
CA GLU A 11 28.26 11.29 3.93
C GLU A 11 26.90 11.52 3.22
N LEU A 12 25.84 11.84 3.97
CA LEU A 12 24.48 12.00 3.43
C LEU A 12 24.26 13.36 2.76
N SER A 13 25.19 14.30 2.93
CA SER A 13 25.06 15.67 2.42
C SER A 13 26.43 16.32 2.23
N GLY A 14 26.67 16.90 1.06
CA GLY A 14 27.88 17.68 0.77
C GLY A 14 28.40 17.55 -0.67
N GLY A 15 27.94 16.56 -1.43
CA GLY A 15 28.31 16.36 -2.83
C GLY A 15 27.48 17.17 -3.82
N LYS A 16 28.14 17.67 -4.88
CA LYS A 16 27.46 18.31 -6.04
C LYS A 16 26.50 17.33 -6.73
N GLU A 17 26.93 16.07 -6.83
CA GLU A 17 26.13 14.99 -7.40
C GLU A 17 25.08 14.49 -6.42
N ARG A 18 23.87 14.24 -6.93
CA ARG A 18 22.72 13.83 -6.11
C ARG A 18 22.23 12.45 -6.50
N ILE A 19 21.90 11.65 -5.48
CA ILE A 19 21.24 10.36 -5.64
C ILE A 19 19.87 10.47 -4.98
N ALA A 20 18.82 10.16 -5.73
CA ALA A 20 17.46 10.16 -5.20
C ALA A 20 17.25 8.91 -4.32
N VAL A 21 16.62 9.08 -3.17
CA VAL A 21 16.19 7.97 -2.30
C VAL A 21 14.66 7.98 -2.24
N ILE A 22 14.03 6.93 -2.76
CA ILE A 22 12.58 6.75 -2.74
C ILE A 22 12.27 5.65 -1.73
N ARG A 23 11.65 5.99 -0.61
CA ARG A 23 11.22 5.00 0.40
C ARG A 23 9.85 4.43 0.06
N ALA A 24 9.76 3.11 0.11
CA ALA A 24 8.54 2.33 -0.05
C ALA A 24 8.43 1.41 1.17
N SER A 25 7.64 1.83 2.17
CA SER A 25 7.51 1.10 3.45
C SER A 25 6.05 0.81 3.79
N GLY A 26 5.78 -0.42 4.24
CA GLY A 26 4.46 -0.92 4.61
C GLY A 26 3.74 -1.65 3.47
N SER A 27 2.48 -2.03 3.72
CA SER A 27 1.65 -2.74 2.75
C SER A 27 1.33 -1.90 1.52
N ILE A 28 1.20 -2.54 0.36
CA ILE A 28 0.94 -1.88 -0.92
C ILE A 28 -0.56 -1.80 -1.20
N SER A 29 -1.05 -0.59 -1.48
CA SER A 29 -2.41 -0.33 -1.93
C SER A 29 -2.45 0.51 -3.22
N ARG A 30 -3.54 0.38 -3.98
CA ARG A 30 -3.78 1.20 -5.19
C ARG A 30 -4.06 2.66 -4.83
N VAL A 31 -5.01 2.85 -3.91
CA VAL A 31 -5.50 4.17 -3.48
C VAL A 31 -5.51 4.23 -1.95
N ARG A 32 -5.53 5.44 -1.40
CA ARG A 32 -5.73 5.63 0.04
C ARG A 32 -7.15 5.17 0.39
N GLY A 33 -7.27 4.22 1.31
CA GLY A 33 -8.58 3.80 1.81
C GLY A 33 -9.25 4.88 2.68
N PRO A 34 -10.59 4.91 2.80
CA PRO A 34 -11.32 5.88 3.64
C PRO A 34 -10.93 5.79 5.12
N LEU A 35 -10.61 4.57 5.59
CA LEU A 35 -10.14 4.25 6.94
C LEU A 35 -8.61 4.17 7.05
N SER A 36 -7.89 4.50 5.98
CA SER A 36 -6.43 4.50 6.00
C SER A 36 -5.95 5.72 6.79
N SER A 37 -5.42 5.47 7.99
CA SER A 37 -4.66 6.50 8.70
C SER A 37 -3.53 6.99 7.80
N SER A 38 -3.19 8.28 7.93
CA SER A 38 -2.32 9.05 7.03
C SER A 38 -0.87 8.55 6.95
N THR A 39 -0.52 7.46 7.63
CA THR A 39 0.85 7.11 8.03
C THR A 39 1.29 5.67 7.76
N SER A 40 0.45 4.76 7.26
CA SER A 40 0.89 3.35 7.11
C SER A 40 0.62 2.79 5.71
N GLY A 41 1.69 2.62 4.93
CA GLY A 41 1.67 1.87 3.67
C GLY A 41 2.17 2.62 2.44
N ILE A 42 2.39 1.85 1.38
CA ILE A 42 2.78 2.32 0.05
C ILE A 42 1.51 2.55 -0.76
N VAL A 43 1.23 3.80 -1.10
CA VAL A 43 0.20 4.15 -2.07
C VAL A 43 0.82 4.24 -3.45
N ALA A 44 0.40 3.39 -4.38
CA ALA A 44 1.02 3.23 -5.69
C ALA A 44 1.10 4.56 -6.46
N GLU A 45 0.01 5.31 -6.51
CA GLU A 45 -0.07 6.60 -7.20
C GLU A 45 1.02 7.57 -6.73
N GLN A 46 1.15 7.74 -5.40
CA GLN A 46 2.16 8.62 -4.81
C GLN A 46 3.60 8.15 -5.06
N LEU A 47 3.84 6.83 -5.04
CA LEU A 47 5.17 6.29 -5.33
C LEU A 47 5.53 6.47 -6.81
N ILE A 48 4.57 6.24 -7.70
CA ILE A 48 4.72 6.40 -9.15
C ILE A 48 5.05 7.85 -9.51
N GLU A 49 4.36 8.83 -8.92
CA GLU A 49 4.66 10.25 -9.11
C GLU A 49 6.10 10.59 -8.68
N LYS A 50 6.55 10.07 -7.52
CA LYS A 50 7.93 10.23 -7.07
C LYS A 50 8.92 9.63 -8.07
N ILE A 51 8.66 8.42 -8.56
CA ILE A 51 9.51 7.75 -9.56
C ILE A 51 9.59 8.58 -10.85
N ARG A 52 8.46 9.10 -11.34
CA ARG A 52 8.40 9.96 -12.54
C ARG A 52 9.17 11.26 -12.35
N SER A 53 8.98 11.95 -11.23
CA SER A 53 9.71 13.20 -10.95
C SER A 53 11.23 12.97 -10.88
N VAL A 54 11.68 11.83 -10.35
CA VAL A 54 13.10 11.46 -10.34
C VAL A 54 13.61 11.15 -11.74
N ARG A 55 12.81 10.46 -12.56
CA ARG A 55 13.14 10.12 -13.95
C ARG A 55 13.36 11.38 -14.78
N GLU A 56 12.40 12.29 -14.76
CA GLU A 56 12.41 13.55 -15.54
C GLU A 56 13.47 14.55 -15.05
N SER A 57 13.91 14.44 -13.79
CA SER A 57 14.91 15.35 -13.23
C SER A 57 16.34 14.97 -13.64
N LYS A 58 17.01 15.89 -14.32
CA LYS A 58 18.46 15.83 -14.60
C LYS A 58 19.34 16.03 -13.36
N ARG A 59 18.75 16.40 -12.22
CA ARG A 59 19.47 16.66 -10.96
C ARG A 59 19.98 15.38 -10.30
N TYR A 60 19.32 14.23 -10.56
CA TYR A 60 19.67 12.95 -9.96
C TYR A 60 20.46 12.09 -10.94
N LYS A 61 21.64 11.65 -10.51
CA LYS A 61 22.52 10.77 -11.30
C LYS A 61 22.15 9.29 -11.17
N ALA A 62 21.54 8.92 -10.06
CA ALA A 62 21.02 7.59 -9.79
C ALA A 62 19.83 7.66 -8.82
N ALA A 63 19.12 6.56 -8.68
CA ALA A 63 18.04 6.40 -7.70
C ALA A 63 18.22 5.11 -6.88
N ILE A 64 17.85 5.18 -5.61
CA ILE A 64 17.74 4.04 -4.71
C ILE A 64 16.28 3.90 -4.30
N ILE A 65 15.68 2.75 -4.58
CA ILE A 65 14.35 2.38 -4.08
C ILE A 65 14.56 1.59 -2.79
N ARG A 66 14.32 2.24 -1.64
CA ARG A 66 14.44 1.60 -0.32
C ARG A 66 13.12 0.92 0.01
N ILE A 67 13.10 -0.40 -0.03
CA ILE A 67 11.88 -1.23 0.08
C ILE A 67 11.85 -1.90 1.44
N ASP A 68 10.76 -1.72 2.16
CA ASP A 68 10.45 -2.39 3.41
C ASP A 68 8.96 -2.76 3.45
N SER A 69 8.59 -3.80 2.71
CA SER A 69 7.19 -4.14 2.41
C SER A 69 6.95 -5.65 2.35
N PRO A 70 5.88 -6.15 2.99
CA PRO A 70 5.43 -7.53 2.84
C PRO A 70 4.67 -7.79 1.52
N GLY A 71 4.43 -6.74 0.71
CA GLY A 71 3.62 -6.81 -0.50
C GLY A 71 2.23 -6.18 -0.32
N GLY A 72 1.28 -6.62 -1.14
CA GLY A 72 -0.08 -6.08 -1.16
C GLY A 72 -0.73 -6.24 -2.52
N ASP A 73 -1.41 -5.18 -3.00
CA ASP A 73 -2.16 -5.23 -4.25
C ASP A 73 -1.25 -5.53 -5.46
N ALA A 74 -1.64 -6.56 -6.23
CA ALA A 74 -0.85 -7.07 -7.35
C ALA A 74 -0.76 -6.07 -8.51
N LEU A 75 -1.87 -5.38 -8.84
CA LEU A 75 -1.89 -4.38 -9.91
C LEU A 75 -1.06 -3.15 -9.52
N ALA A 76 -1.20 -2.67 -8.28
CA ALA A 76 -0.36 -1.61 -7.74
C ALA A 76 1.14 -1.95 -7.87
N SER A 77 1.51 -3.17 -7.50
CA SER A 77 2.89 -3.67 -7.59
C SER A 77 3.40 -3.71 -9.03
N ASP A 78 2.56 -4.14 -9.97
CA ASP A 78 2.85 -4.17 -11.42
C ASP A 78 3.12 -2.78 -11.99
N LEU A 79 2.25 -1.82 -11.67
CA LEU A 79 2.37 -0.43 -12.13
C LEU A 79 3.64 0.23 -11.59
N MET A 80 3.96 0.00 -10.31
CA MET A 80 5.21 0.50 -9.71
C MET A 80 6.43 -0.15 -10.36
N TRP A 81 6.43 -1.47 -10.59
CA TRP A 81 7.51 -2.16 -11.31
C TRP A 81 7.74 -1.58 -12.70
N ARG A 82 6.67 -1.30 -13.45
CA ARG A 82 6.77 -0.69 -14.79
C ARG A 82 7.46 0.67 -14.72
N GLU A 83 7.08 1.52 -13.77
CA GLU A 83 7.68 2.86 -13.62
C GLU A 83 9.13 2.79 -13.14
N ILE A 84 9.48 1.83 -12.26
CA ILE A 84 10.87 1.57 -11.87
C ILE A 84 11.69 1.11 -13.08
N ARG A 85 11.16 0.24 -13.94
CA ARG A 85 11.83 -0.19 -15.19
C ARG A 85 12.06 0.97 -16.16
N LEU A 86 11.07 1.85 -16.29
CA LEU A 86 11.21 3.05 -17.12
C LEU A 86 12.27 4.01 -16.57
N LEU A 87 12.32 4.19 -15.25
CA LEU A 87 13.40 4.95 -14.61
C LEU A 87 14.77 4.30 -14.84
N ALA A 88 14.85 2.97 -14.73
CA ALA A 88 16.07 2.18 -14.92
C ALA A 88 16.60 2.22 -16.36
N ALA A 89 15.75 2.50 -17.35
CA ALA A 89 16.16 2.71 -18.73
C ALA A 89 16.89 4.05 -18.95
N GLU A 90 16.67 5.03 -18.07
CA GLU A 90 17.26 6.38 -18.20
C GLU A 90 18.44 6.62 -17.27
N LYS A 91 18.45 6.00 -16.08
CA LYS A 91 19.52 6.16 -15.09
C LYS A 91 19.66 4.93 -14.20
N PRO A 92 20.82 4.74 -13.52
CA PRO A 92 21.00 3.64 -12.58
C PRO A 92 19.95 3.64 -11.47
N VAL A 93 19.28 2.49 -11.29
CA VAL A 93 18.32 2.26 -10.20
C VAL A 93 18.75 1.03 -9.40
N ILE A 94 18.89 1.22 -8.09
CA ILE A 94 19.25 0.17 -7.14
C ILE A 94 18.07 -0.04 -6.20
N ALA A 95 17.57 -1.27 -6.11
CA ALA A 95 16.66 -1.66 -5.03
C ALA A 95 17.50 -2.01 -3.79
N SER A 96 17.16 -1.42 -2.65
CA SER A 96 17.75 -1.73 -1.35
C SER A 96 16.66 -2.26 -0.44
N MET A 97 16.71 -3.54 -0.11
CA MET A 97 15.73 -4.20 0.74
C MET A 97 16.05 -4.00 2.21
N GLY A 98 15.03 -3.67 3.01
CA GLY A 98 15.09 -3.54 4.45
C GLY A 98 14.79 -4.86 5.16
N ASP A 99 13.94 -4.80 6.18
CA ASP A 99 13.63 -5.98 6.97
C ASP A 99 12.81 -6.97 6.12
N VAL A 100 11.86 -6.46 5.34
CA VAL A 100 11.03 -7.26 4.45
C VAL A 100 10.97 -6.65 3.05
N ALA A 101 11.13 -7.46 2.01
CA ALA A 101 10.85 -7.10 0.62
C ALA A 101 10.33 -8.34 -0.12
N ALA A 102 9.12 -8.75 0.25
CA ALA A 102 8.49 -9.98 -0.23
C ALA A 102 7.24 -9.68 -1.07
N SER A 103 6.81 -10.63 -1.91
CA SER A 103 5.62 -10.50 -2.76
C SER A 103 5.67 -9.21 -3.58
N GLY A 104 4.69 -8.31 -3.46
CA GLY A 104 4.70 -6.99 -4.11
C GLY A 104 5.97 -6.14 -3.84
N GLY A 105 6.62 -6.33 -2.68
CA GLY A 105 7.92 -5.73 -2.37
C GLY A 105 9.04 -6.25 -3.28
N TYR A 106 9.11 -7.56 -3.48
CA TYR A 106 10.04 -8.18 -4.43
C TYR A 106 9.69 -7.82 -5.87
N TYR A 107 8.39 -7.72 -6.16
CA TYR A 107 7.86 -7.27 -7.45
C TYR A 107 8.40 -5.88 -7.81
N MET A 108 8.42 -4.92 -6.88
CA MET A 108 9.06 -3.62 -7.13
C MET A 108 10.58 -3.77 -7.31
N ALA A 109 11.25 -4.57 -6.47
CA ALA A 109 12.69 -4.72 -6.49
C ALA A 109 13.22 -5.25 -7.83
N MET A 110 12.53 -6.22 -8.44
CA MET A 110 12.88 -6.78 -9.75
C MET A 110 12.71 -5.78 -10.91
N GLY A 111 12.17 -4.59 -10.66
CA GLY A 111 12.16 -3.47 -11.60
C GLY A 111 13.50 -2.74 -11.68
N ALA A 112 14.32 -2.82 -10.64
CA ALA A 112 15.64 -2.20 -10.59
C ALA A 112 16.69 -3.01 -11.38
N VAL A 113 17.82 -2.37 -11.69
CA VAL A 113 18.95 -3.04 -12.36
C VAL A 113 19.73 -3.92 -11.38
N THR A 114 19.78 -3.52 -10.12
CA THR A 114 20.51 -4.22 -9.07
C THR A 114 19.70 -4.21 -7.78
N ILE A 115 19.64 -5.36 -7.13
CA ILE A 115 18.94 -5.63 -5.89
C ILE A 115 19.98 -5.93 -4.82
N VAL A 116 19.88 -5.21 -3.71
CA VAL A 116 20.74 -5.36 -2.54
C VAL A 116 19.87 -5.70 -1.33
N ALA A 117 20.24 -6.72 -0.56
CA ALA A 117 19.52 -7.15 0.63
C ALA A 117 20.47 -7.42 1.80
N GLU A 118 20.02 -7.21 3.03
CA GLU A 118 20.77 -7.64 4.21
C GLU A 118 20.66 -9.17 4.37
N ASN A 119 21.59 -9.80 5.07
CA ASN A 119 21.58 -11.26 5.26
C ASN A 119 20.24 -11.80 5.77
N LEU A 120 19.61 -11.09 6.70
CA LEU A 120 18.36 -11.49 7.35
C LEU A 120 17.11 -10.86 6.74
N THR A 121 17.23 -10.09 5.65
CA THR A 121 16.06 -9.58 4.92
C THR A 121 15.15 -10.73 4.52
N LEU A 122 13.85 -10.63 4.76
CA LEU A 122 12.87 -11.58 4.24
C LEU A 122 12.40 -11.14 2.85
N THR A 123 12.66 -11.97 1.83
CA THR A 123 12.33 -11.64 0.44
C THR A 123 11.78 -12.85 -0.32
N GLY A 124 11.63 -12.72 -1.64
CA GLY A 124 10.94 -13.70 -2.48
C GLY A 124 9.43 -13.58 -2.30
N SER A 125 8.78 -14.65 -1.85
CA SER A 125 7.32 -14.79 -1.82
C SER A 125 6.71 -14.50 -3.20
N ILE A 126 7.33 -15.07 -4.24
CA ILE A 126 6.85 -14.96 -5.63
C ILE A 126 5.65 -15.90 -5.75
N GLY A 127 4.48 -15.36 -5.44
CA GLY A 127 3.21 -16.07 -5.33
C GLY A 127 2.03 -15.10 -5.32
N VAL A 128 0.83 -15.63 -5.53
CA VAL A 128 -0.42 -14.86 -5.51
C VAL A 128 -1.41 -15.59 -4.61
N VAL A 129 -2.11 -14.83 -3.77
CA VAL A 129 -3.22 -15.31 -2.96
C VAL A 129 -4.43 -14.41 -3.21
N THR A 130 -5.60 -15.03 -3.33
CA THR A 130 -6.88 -14.35 -3.47
C THR A 130 -7.97 -15.13 -2.75
N GLY A 131 -9.03 -14.46 -2.31
CA GLY A 131 -10.14 -15.08 -1.63
C GLY A 131 -11.19 -14.06 -1.19
N LYS A 132 -12.28 -14.57 -0.61
CA LYS A 132 -13.30 -13.78 0.07
C LYS A 132 -13.65 -14.42 1.40
N PHE A 133 -14.19 -13.63 2.32
CA PHE A 133 -14.78 -14.17 3.53
C PHE A 133 -16.10 -14.86 3.21
N ASN A 134 -16.36 -15.98 3.89
CA ASN A 134 -17.69 -16.58 3.95
C ASN A 134 -18.22 -16.39 5.37
N LEU A 135 -19.18 -15.49 5.50
CA LEU A 135 -19.81 -15.07 6.75
C LEU A 135 -21.18 -15.73 6.97
N GLY A 136 -21.61 -16.68 6.14
CA GLY A 136 -22.94 -17.29 6.23
C GLY A 136 -23.27 -17.82 7.63
N LYS A 137 -22.37 -18.62 8.21
CA LYS A 137 -22.53 -19.15 9.58
C LYS A 137 -22.54 -18.06 10.65
N LEU A 138 -21.80 -16.97 10.44
CA LEU A 138 -21.80 -15.83 11.36
C LEU A 138 -23.17 -15.13 11.33
N TYR A 139 -23.68 -14.86 10.13
CA TYR A 139 -24.97 -14.24 9.90
C TYR A 139 -26.12 -15.06 10.49
N GLU A 140 -26.12 -16.37 10.28
CA GLU A 140 -27.07 -17.30 10.92
C GLU A 140 -27.06 -17.18 12.44
N LYS A 141 -25.86 -17.15 13.05
CA LYS A 141 -25.70 -17.09 14.51
C LYS A 141 -26.21 -15.79 15.13
N ILE A 142 -26.14 -14.68 14.41
CA ILE A 142 -26.58 -13.36 14.89
C ILE A 142 -27.97 -12.97 14.39
N GLY A 143 -28.65 -13.85 13.65
CA GLY A 143 -29.96 -13.56 13.04
C GLY A 143 -29.92 -12.44 11.99
N PHE A 144 -28.76 -12.17 11.39
CA PHE A 144 -28.63 -11.15 10.35
C PHE A 144 -28.94 -11.76 8.99
N ASN A 145 -29.90 -11.18 8.27
CA ASN A 145 -30.23 -11.59 6.91
C ASN A 145 -29.75 -10.55 5.90
N LYS A 146 -28.94 -10.99 4.93
CA LYS A 146 -28.43 -10.16 3.84
C LYS A 146 -29.08 -10.59 2.53
N GLU A 147 -30.06 -9.82 2.08
CA GLU A 147 -30.64 -9.97 0.74
C GLU A 147 -29.83 -9.19 -0.30
N ILE A 148 -29.67 -9.77 -1.49
CA ILE A 148 -28.93 -9.14 -2.59
C ILE A 148 -29.82 -9.18 -3.83
N ILE A 149 -30.09 -7.99 -4.38
CA ILE A 149 -30.70 -7.84 -5.70
C ILE A 149 -29.57 -7.51 -6.67
N SER A 150 -29.35 -8.40 -7.65
CA SER A 150 -28.25 -8.26 -8.59
C SER A 150 -28.71 -8.55 -10.02
N ARG A 151 -27.98 -8.00 -11.01
CA ARG A 151 -28.21 -8.29 -12.43
C ARG A 151 -26.89 -8.71 -13.08
N GLY A 152 -26.86 -9.93 -13.61
CA GLY A 152 -25.71 -10.50 -14.31
C GLY A 152 -25.07 -11.66 -13.57
N LYS A 153 -24.53 -12.61 -14.33
CA LYS A 153 -24.04 -13.91 -13.84
C LYS A 153 -23.00 -13.80 -12.71
N PHE A 154 -22.10 -12.82 -12.79
CA PHE A 154 -21.00 -12.60 -11.84
C PHE A 154 -21.18 -11.34 -10.99
N ALA A 155 -22.37 -10.74 -10.95
CA ALA A 155 -22.60 -9.47 -10.24
C ALA A 155 -22.45 -9.61 -8.71
N GLU A 156 -22.63 -10.82 -8.18
CA GLU A 156 -22.54 -11.13 -6.75
C GLU A 156 -21.13 -11.51 -6.28
N LEU A 157 -20.17 -11.56 -7.20
CA LEU A 157 -18.88 -12.21 -6.99
C LEU A 157 -18.14 -11.73 -5.73
N THR A 158 -18.18 -10.42 -5.46
CA THR A 158 -17.60 -9.79 -4.27
C THR A 158 -18.64 -9.36 -3.23
N ALA A 159 -19.92 -9.32 -3.58
CA ALA A 159 -21.00 -8.85 -2.70
C ALA A 159 -21.61 -9.98 -1.84
N ALA A 160 -21.64 -11.20 -2.36
CA ALA A 160 -22.24 -12.36 -1.72
C ALA A 160 -21.27 -13.04 -0.73
N GLU A 161 -21.00 -12.37 0.40
CA GLU A 161 -20.15 -12.90 1.47
C GLU A 161 -20.88 -13.91 2.38
N GLN A 162 -22.21 -14.04 2.28
CA GLN A 162 -23.02 -15.01 3.03
C GLN A 162 -22.92 -16.45 2.49
N ARG A 163 -22.26 -16.68 1.35
CA ARG A 163 -22.12 -18.00 0.72
C ARG A 163 -20.75 -18.20 0.10
N SER A 164 -20.39 -19.46 -0.12
CA SER A 164 -19.21 -19.83 -0.91
C SER A 164 -19.34 -19.37 -2.37
N PHE A 165 -18.23 -19.38 -3.10
CA PHE A 165 -18.26 -19.19 -4.54
C PHE A 165 -19.08 -20.30 -5.22
N ARG A 166 -19.86 -19.94 -6.24
CA ARG A 166 -20.39 -20.89 -7.21
C ARG A 166 -19.21 -21.49 -8.01
N PRO A 167 -19.33 -22.71 -8.56
CA PRO A 167 -18.22 -23.35 -9.30
C PRO A 167 -17.59 -22.46 -10.38
N GLU A 168 -18.42 -21.76 -11.15
CA GLU A 168 -18.01 -20.81 -12.19
C GLU A 168 -17.35 -19.52 -11.65
N GLU A 169 -17.79 -19.03 -10.49
CA GLU A 169 -17.15 -17.90 -9.80
C GLU A 169 -15.77 -18.30 -9.28
N ALA A 170 -15.65 -19.53 -8.74
CA ALA A 170 -14.40 -20.09 -8.25
C ALA A 170 -13.39 -20.32 -9.40
N GLU A 171 -13.85 -20.85 -10.53
CA GLU A 171 -13.03 -21.02 -11.73
C GLU A 171 -12.51 -19.68 -12.25
N LEU A 172 -13.34 -18.63 -12.25
CA LEU A 172 -12.92 -17.28 -12.63
C LEU A 172 -11.80 -16.74 -11.71
N PHE A 173 -11.94 -16.91 -10.39
CA PHE A 173 -10.90 -16.53 -9.42
C PHE A 173 -9.61 -17.33 -9.62
N ALA A 174 -9.72 -18.64 -9.82
CA ALA A 174 -8.55 -19.49 -10.07
C ALA A 174 -7.79 -19.08 -11.33
N LYS A 175 -8.51 -18.80 -12.43
CA LYS A 175 -7.90 -18.30 -13.68
C LYS A 175 -7.24 -16.94 -13.48
N SER A 176 -7.88 -16.02 -12.75
CA SER A 176 -7.31 -14.71 -12.43
C SER A 176 -6.03 -14.83 -11.60
N ALA A 177 -6.05 -15.66 -10.55
CA ALA A 177 -4.87 -15.92 -9.71
C ALA A 177 -3.73 -16.56 -10.50
N GLN A 178 -4.05 -17.54 -11.36
CA GLN A 178 -3.07 -18.20 -12.23
C GLN A 178 -2.45 -17.21 -13.21
N HIS A 179 -3.24 -16.33 -13.81
CA HIS A 179 -2.73 -15.30 -14.71
C HIS A 179 -1.78 -14.33 -14.00
N ALA A 180 -2.17 -13.82 -12.83
CA ALA A 180 -1.33 -12.95 -12.03
C ALA A 180 -0.03 -13.64 -11.58
N TYR A 181 -0.11 -14.92 -11.20
CA TYR A 181 1.08 -15.71 -10.83
C TYR A 181 2.02 -15.90 -12.01
N THR A 182 1.50 -16.28 -13.19
CA THR A 182 2.29 -16.41 -14.41
C THR A 182 3.00 -15.10 -14.74
N GLN A 183 2.31 -13.96 -14.71
CA GLN A 183 2.92 -12.66 -14.97
C GLN A 183 4.03 -12.31 -13.97
N PHE A 184 3.81 -12.55 -12.66
CA PHE A 184 4.82 -12.28 -11.64
C PHE A 184 6.05 -13.18 -11.84
N ARG A 185 5.82 -14.49 -12.01
CA ARG A 185 6.88 -15.47 -12.28
C ARG A 185 7.69 -15.09 -13.51
N ASP A 186 7.03 -14.77 -14.63
CA ASP A 186 7.70 -14.50 -15.90
C ASP A 186 8.53 -13.21 -15.83
N LYS A 187 8.05 -12.18 -15.11
CA LYS A 187 8.85 -10.97 -14.88
C LYS A 187 10.02 -11.19 -13.92
N ALA A 188 9.87 -12.05 -12.92
CA ALA A 188 10.98 -12.46 -12.06
C ALA A 188 12.03 -13.23 -12.86
N ALA A 189 11.59 -14.16 -13.72
CA ALA A 189 12.46 -14.89 -14.65
C ALA A 189 13.21 -13.94 -15.58
N TYR A 190 12.49 -12.99 -16.20
CA TYR A 190 13.07 -11.97 -17.05
C TYR A 190 14.10 -11.10 -16.29
N SER A 191 13.75 -10.61 -15.11
CA SER A 191 14.62 -9.74 -14.32
C SER A 191 15.89 -10.44 -13.87
N ARG A 192 15.79 -11.72 -13.49
CA ARG A 192 16.92 -12.51 -12.95
C ARG A 192 17.62 -13.38 -14.00
N SER A 193 17.12 -13.38 -15.24
CA SER A 193 17.64 -14.18 -16.36
C SER A 193 17.79 -15.66 -16.00
N MET A 194 16.84 -16.22 -15.25
CA MET A 194 16.87 -17.60 -14.77
C MET A 194 15.45 -18.18 -14.64
N PRO A 195 15.27 -19.51 -14.70
CA PRO A 195 13.98 -20.14 -14.41
C PRO A 195 13.54 -19.89 -12.96
N MET A 196 12.22 -19.85 -12.73
CA MET A 196 11.63 -19.48 -11.43
C MET A 196 11.01 -20.65 -10.68
N GLU A 197 10.96 -21.85 -11.27
CA GLU A 197 10.27 -23.02 -10.75
C GLU A 197 10.70 -23.36 -9.31
N GLU A 198 12.00 -23.31 -9.01
CA GLU A 198 12.55 -23.63 -7.68
C GLU A 198 12.49 -22.48 -6.67
N ASN A 199 12.39 -21.25 -7.18
CA ASN A 199 12.51 -20.02 -6.40
C ASN A 199 11.15 -19.33 -6.13
N ALA A 200 10.09 -19.74 -6.83
CA ALA A 200 8.75 -19.19 -6.71
C ALA A 200 7.83 -20.06 -5.82
N GLN A 201 6.54 -20.12 -6.16
CA GLN A 201 5.49 -20.83 -5.42
C GLN A 201 5.24 -20.28 -4.01
N GLY A 202 5.41 -18.96 -3.84
CA GLY A 202 5.18 -18.28 -2.56
C GLY A 202 6.24 -18.53 -1.49
N ARG A 203 7.36 -19.20 -1.81
CA ARG A 203 8.44 -19.45 -0.85
C ARG A 203 9.12 -18.14 -0.45
N VAL A 204 9.35 -17.99 0.86
CA VAL A 204 10.11 -16.87 1.44
C VAL A 204 11.56 -17.30 1.61
N TRP A 205 12.48 -16.38 1.33
CA TRP A 205 13.93 -16.59 1.46
C TRP A 205 14.53 -15.53 2.36
N THR A 206 15.56 -15.89 3.12
CA THR A 206 16.44 -14.90 3.73
C THR A 206 17.26 -14.19 2.65
N GLY A 207 17.87 -13.04 2.95
CA GLY A 207 18.68 -12.33 1.98
C GLY A 207 19.92 -13.13 1.56
N SER A 208 20.54 -13.87 2.49
CA SER A 208 21.64 -14.78 2.17
C SER A 208 21.21 -15.93 1.25
N ASP A 209 20.05 -16.56 1.52
CA ASP A 209 19.52 -17.61 0.65
C ASP A 209 19.15 -17.04 -0.72
N ALA A 210 18.50 -15.87 -0.75
CA ALA A 210 18.11 -15.19 -1.98
C ALA A 210 19.33 -14.83 -2.85
N ALA A 211 20.44 -14.40 -2.24
CA ALA A 211 21.69 -14.14 -2.96
C ALA A 211 22.28 -15.44 -3.53
N SER A 212 22.33 -16.52 -2.75
CA SER A 212 22.81 -17.83 -3.24
C SER A 212 21.98 -18.39 -4.41
N ARG A 213 20.71 -18.00 -4.48
CA ARG A 213 19.73 -18.39 -5.50
C ARG A 213 19.68 -17.44 -6.70
N GLY A 214 20.43 -16.34 -6.70
CA GLY A 214 20.38 -15.33 -7.76
C GLY A 214 19.13 -14.43 -7.74
N LEU A 215 18.34 -14.44 -6.66
CA LEU A 215 17.19 -13.54 -6.50
C LEU A 215 17.62 -12.12 -6.11
N VAL A 216 18.82 -11.96 -5.54
CA VAL A 216 19.44 -10.70 -5.12
C VAL A 216 20.86 -10.66 -5.66
N ASP A 217 21.35 -9.48 -6.05
CA ASP A 217 22.65 -9.32 -6.71
C ASP A 217 23.80 -9.10 -5.71
N ALA A 218 23.52 -8.53 -4.53
CA ALA A 218 24.53 -8.29 -3.51
C ALA A 218 23.96 -8.30 -2.09
N LEU A 219 24.78 -8.74 -1.14
CA LEU A 219 24.48 -8.62 0.28
C LEU A 219 24.94 -7.26 0.83
N GLY A 220 24.13 -6.66 1.69
CA GLY A 220 24.41 -5.45 2.45
C GLY A 220 23.21 -4.50 2.55
N GLY A 221 23.45 -3.34 3.15
CA GLY A 221 22.42 -2.34 3.40
C GLY A 221 22.45 -1.13 2.47
N MET A 222 21.94 -0.02 3.00
CA MET A 222 21.89 1.27 2.31
C MET A 222 23.27 1.75 1.83
N GLY A 223 24.32 1.56 2.64
CA GLY A 223 25.69 1.95 2.25
C GLY A 223 26.18 1.20 1.00
N ARG A 224 25.91 -0.10 0.92
CA ARG A 224 26.26 -0.91 -0.27
C ARG A 224 25.45 -0.48 -1.49
N ALA A 225 24.17 -0.16 -1.31
CA ALA A 225 23.33 0.38 -2.38
C ALA A 225 23.86 1.73 -2.91
N VAL A 226 24.33 2.62 -2.04
CA VAL A 226 24.95 3.90 -2.42
C VAL A 226 26.25 3.67 -3.19
N ALA A 227 27.13 2.78 -2.73
CA ALA A 227 28.38 2.46 -3.41
C ALA A 227 28.13 1.94 -4.85
N ILE A 228 27.16 1.03 -5.01
CA ILE A 228 26.75 0.50 -6.32
C ILE A 228 26.13 1.60 -7.19
N ALA A 229 25.31 2.48 -6.60
CA ALA A 229 24.73 3.62 -7.32
C ALA A 229 25.81 4.57 -7.83
N LYS A 230 26.82 4.89 -7.02
CA LYS A 230 27.98 5.70 -7.43
C LYS A 230 28.74 5.04 -8.58
N GLN A 231 29.03 3.74 -8.43
CA GLN A 231 29.74 2.97 -9.47
C GLN A 231 28.99 3.02 -10.81
N LYS A 232 27.69 2.71 -10.82
CA LYS A 232 26.89 2.70 -12.05
C LYS A 232 26.64 4.09 -12.63
N ALA A 233 26.71 5.13 -11.80
CA ALA A 233 26.62 6.52 -12.23
C ALA A 233 27.96 7.14 -12.63
N ASN A 234 29.05 6.36 -12.65
CA ASN A 234 30.43 6.82 -12.90
C ASN A 234 30.87 7.94 -11.94
N ILE A 235 30.44 7.87 -10.68
CA ILE A 235 30.89 8.76 -9.61
C ILE A 235 32.00 8.05 -8.82
N PRO A 236 33.20 8.64 -8.65
CA PRO A 236 34.28 8.08 -7.82
C PRO A 236 33.80 7.71 -6.41
N GLN A 237 34.33 6.62 -5.85
CA GLN A 237 33.85 6.07 -4.58
C GLN A 237 34.21 6.96 -3.38
N GLU A 238 35.24 7.78 -3.51
CA GLU A 238 35.71 8.73 -2.49
C GLU A 238 34.99 10.08 -2.62
N GLN A 239 34.34 10.35 -3.76
CA GLN A 239 33.63 11.61 -3.98
C GLN A 239 32.34 11.63 -3.15
N PRO A 240 32.10 12.66 -2.32
CA PRO A 240 30.87 12.78 -1.57
C PRO A 240 29.67 12.98 -2.52
N VAL A 241 28.53 12.42 -2.14
CA VAL A 241 27.25 12.59 -2.84
C VAL A 241 26.21 13.14 -1.87
N THR A 242 25.19 13.80 -2.38
CA THR A 242 24.03 14.20 -1.55
C THR A 242 22.90 13.21 -1.77
N LEU A 243 22.48 12.52 -0.70
CA LEU A 243 21.30 11.67 -0.75
C LEU A 243 20.06 12.52 -0.51
N VAL A 244 19.20 12.58 -1.52
CA VAL A 244 17.97 13.37 -1.47
C VAL A 244 16.81 12.42 -1.33
N GLU A 245 16.24 12.38 -0.13
CA GLU A 245 14.99 11.66 0.09
C GLU A 245 13.85 12.39 -0.63
N VAL A 246 13.20 11.69 -1.55
CA VAL A 246 12.10 12.23 -2.34
C VAL A 246 10.83 12.08 -1.50
N SER A 247 10.65 13.06 -0.61
CA SER A 247 9.42 13.26 0.13
C SER A 247 8.29 13.63 -0.82
N ARG A 248 7.03 13.54 -0.35
CA ARG A 248 5.88 14.08 -1.08
C ARG A 248 6.23 15.51 -1.57
N PRO A 249 5.67 15.97 -2.71
CA PRO A 249 5.55 17.40 -2.92
C PRO A 249 5.05 18.00 -1.61
N SER A 250 5.72 19.04 -1.11
CA SER A 250 5.24 19.80 0.04
C SER A 250 3.76 20.05 -0.16
N PRO A 251 2.89 19.79 0.84
CA PRO A 251 1.48 20.07 0.65
C PRO A 251 1.34 21.51 0.16
N SER A 252 0.56 21.69 -0.88
CA SER A 252 0.39 23.01 -1.47
C SER A 252 -0.19 23.96 -0.40
N LEU A 253 0.09 25.27 -0.47
CA LEU A 253 -0.52 26.24 0.46
C LEU A 253 -2.05 26.06 0.59
N PRO A 254 -2.80 25.73 -0.49
CA PRO A 254 -4.20 25.32 -0.40
C PRO A 254 -4.47 24.10 0.49
N GLU A 255 -3.66 23.04 0.41
CA GLU A 255 -3.79 21.85 1.27
C GLU A 255 -3.51 22.18 2.75
N ILE A 256 -2.50 23.02 3.02
CA ILE A 256 -2.19 23.50 4.37
C ILE A 256 -3.33 24.38 4.91
N LEU A 257 -3.83 25.33 4.13
CA LEU A 257 -4.95 26.20 4.52
C LEU A 257 -6.25 25.40 4.72
N SER A 258 -6.49 24.36 3.90
CA SER A 258 -7.62 23.45 4.09
C SER A 258 -7.47 22.57 5.34
N GLY A 259 -6.24 22.21 5.71
CA GLY A 259 -5.93 21.44 6.93
C GLY A 259 -5.97 22.28 8.21
N ILE A 260 -5.61 23.57 8.14
CA ILE A 260 -5.66 24.51 9.26
C ILE A 260 -7.09 25.10 9.45
N GLY A 261 -7.88 25.22 8.37
CA GLY A 261 -9.30 25.60 8.45
C GLY A 261 -10.24 24.47 8.93
N GLY A 262 -9.72 23.24 9.05
CA GLY A 262 -10.49 22.03 9.37
C GLY A 262 -10.84 21.83 10.84
N THR A 263 -10.25 22.59 11.77
CA THR A 263 -10.48 22.40 13.22
C THR A 263 -11.77 23.05 13.74
N ILE A 264 -12.44 23.91 12.97
CA ILE A 264 -13.72 24.52 13.40
C ILE A 264 -14.83 24.37 12.34
N VAL A 265 -14.51 24.30 11.05
CA VAL A 265 -15.53 24.23 9.98
C VAL A 265 -15.79 22.79 9.49
N GLY A 266 -14.84 21.87 9.71
CA GLY A 266 -14.97 20.48 9.27
C GLY A 266 -15.94 19.65 10.10
N VAL A 267 -16.06 19.92 11.40
CA VAL A 267 -17.02 19.24 12.28
C VAL A 267 -18.44 19.46 11.78
N ASP A 268 -18.76 20.67 11.33
CA ASP A 268 -20.11 21.06 10.89
C ASP A 268 -20.50 20.43 9.55
N ARG A 269 -19.53 20.20 8.65
CA ARG A 269 -19.75 19.52 7.36
C ARG A 269 -19.84 18.01 7.52
N THR A 270 -19.05 17.44 8.44
CA THR A 270 -19.12 16.00 8.75
C THR A 270 -20.39 15.69 9.54
N LEU A 271 -20.82 16.56 10.46
CA LEU A 271 -22.12 16.47 11.11
C LEU A 271 -23.26 16.70 10.12
N LYS A 272 -23.14 17.64 9.16
CA LYS A 272 -24.18 17.82 8.12
C LYS A 272 -24.31 16.63 7.20
N ILE A 273 -23.21 16.00 6.78
CA ILE A 273 -23.26 14.80 5.94
C ILE A 273 -23.85 13.62 6.73
N LEU A 274 -23.48 13.48 8.01
CA LEU A 274 -24.10 12.50 8.91
C LEU A 274 -25.57 12.81 9.20
N LEU A 275 -25.94 14.09 9.32
CA LEU A 275 -27.34 14.50 9.49
C LEU A 275 -28.14 14.34 8.19
N GLU A 276 -27.57 14.60 7.02
CA GLU A 276 -28.21 14.39 5.71
C GLU A 276 -28.41 12.90 5.42
N GLU A 277 -27.47 12.03 5.82
CA GLU A 277 -27.65 10.57 5.78
C GLU A 277 -28.69 10.06 6.80
N LEU A 278 -28.85 10.75 7.94
CA LEU A 278 -29.88 10.42 8.94
C LEU A 278 -31.26 11.00 8.60
N THR A 279 -31.33 12.12 7.87
CA THR A 279 -32.58 12.77 7.48
C THR A 279 -33.07 12.35 6.09
N SER A 280 -32.25 11.69 5.26
CA SER A 280 -32.70 11.10 4.00
C SER A 280 -33.49 9.79 4.15
N MET A 281 -33.99 9.49 5.36
CA MET A 281 -34.96 8.41 5.62
C MET A 281 -36.42 8.91 5.66
N GLU A 282 -36.75 9.98 4.94
CA GLU A 282 -38.15 10.25 4.60
C GLU A 282 -38.59 9.36 3.43
N GLY A 283 -39.32 8.30 3.77
CA GLY A 283 -40.26 7.67 2.86
C GLY A 283 -40.04 6.19 2.56
N ILE A 284 -40.22 5.31 3.55
CA ILE A 284 -40.83 3.99 3.31
C ILE A 284 -41.93 3.80 4.34
N GLN A 285 -43.17 4.10 3.94
CA GLN A 285 -44.37 3.85 4.72
C GLN A 285 -44.69 2.36 4.67
N ALA A 286 -44.19 1.58 5.63
CA ALA A 286 -44.72 0.26 5.92
C ALA A 286 -45.92 0.42 6.87
N ARG A 287 -47.13 0.13 6.38
CA ARG A 287 -48.30 -0.06 7.25
C ARG A 287 -48.09 -1.34 8.06
N MET A 288 -48.14 -1.22 9.38
CA MET A 288 -48.27 -2.33 10.30
C MET A 288 -49.52 -2.06 11.14
N ASP A 289 -50.57 -2.86 10.94
CA ASP A 289 -51.73 -2.87 11.83
C ASP A 289 -51.33 -3.50 13.17
N GLY A 290 -51.67 -2.82 14.26
CA GLY A 290 -51.58 -3.34 15.62
C GLY A 290 -50.22 -3.18 16.28
N ILE A 291 -50.02 -2.04 16.93
CA ILE A 291 -49.49 -1.89 18.30
C ILE A 291 -49.68 -0.41 18.65
N ILE A 292 -50.56 -0.14 19.60
CA ILE A 292 -50.78 1.19 20.17
C ILE A 292 -49.67 1.43 21.18
N PHE A 293 -48.84 2.45 20.94
CA PHE A 293 -48.06 3.08 22.02
C PHE A 293 -48.68 4.44 22.34
N GLU A 294 -49.08 4.55 23.59
CA GLU A 294 -49.72 5.71 24.21
C GLU A 294 -48.79 6.93 24.17
N LYS A 295 -49.38 8.08 23.85
CA LYS A 295 -48.71 9.37 23.73
C LYS A 295 -48.27 9.84 25.12
N LEU A 296 -46.97 9.74 25.43
CA LEU A 296 -46.36 10.50 26.52
C LEU A 296 -45.91 11.87 25.99
N GLY A 297 -46.31 12.89 26.74
CA GLY A 297 -46.29 14.29 26.35
C GLY A 297 -44.91 14.90 26.16
N GLU A 298 -44.96 16.08 25.55
CA GLU A 298 -43.89 17.04 25.33
C GLU A 298 -42.90 17.14 26.50
N ALA A 299 -41.60 16.92 26.23
CA ALA A 299 -40.52 17.85 26.60
C ALA A 299 -39.13 17.33 26.20
N SER A 300 -38.36 18.25 25.62
CA SER A 300 -36.89 18.29 25.44
C SER A 300 -36.26 17.45 24.33
N ASN A 301 -35.76 18.16 23.32
CA ASN A 301 -34.81 17.68 22.32
C ASN A 301 -33.52 17.23 23.01
N ALA A 302 -33.38 15.94 23.27
CA ALA A 302 -32.10 15.32 23.61
C ALA A 302 -31.98 13.98 22.88
N ASN A 303 -31.02 13.91 21.96
CA ASN A 303 -30.75 12.73 21.15
C ASN A 303 -30.17 11.61 22.04
N PRO A 304 -30.79 10.43 22.14
CA PRO A 304 -30.43 9.38 23.13
C PRO A 304 -28.99 8.86 22.99
N ILE A 305 -28.38 9.04 21.81
CA ILE A 305 -26.98 8.67 21.54
C ILE A 305 -25.99 9.56 22.30
N ILE A 306 -26.35 10.81 22.58
CA ILE A 306 -25.49 11.78 23.29
C ILE A 306 -25.38 11.45 24.79
N ASN A 307 -26.43 10.88 25.39
CA ASN A 307 -26.40 10.46 26.79
C ASN A 307 -25.54 9.21 27.00
N ILE A 308 -25.57 8.26 26.06
CA ILE A 308 -24.73 7.05 26.11
C ILE A 308 -23.23 7.39 26.01
N LEU A 309 -22.88 8.38 25.18
CA LEU A 309 -21.50 8.88 25.05
C LEU A 309 -21.02 9.66 26.28
N LYS A 310 -21.91 10.40 26.96
CA LYS A 310 -21.60 11.09 28.21
C LYS A 310 -21.37 10.12 29.38
N ASP A 311 -22.18 9.09 29.49
CA ASP A 311 -22.07 8.09 30.57
C ASP A 311 -20.79 7.25 30.44
N TYR A 312 -20.35 6.94 29.21
CA TYR A 312 -19.10 6.21 28.97
C TYR A 312 -17.86 7.05 29.31
N LEU A 313 -17.88 8.35 28.98
CA LEU A 313 -16.78 9.29 29.28
C LEU A 313 -16.70 9.70 30.75
N GLY A 314 -17.78 9.59 31.51
CA GLY A 314 -17.79 9.82 32.97
C GLY A 314 -17.32 8.62 33.80
N SER A 315 -17.09 7.46 33.16
CA SER A 315 -16.67 6.21 33.84
C SER A 315 -15.19 5.84 33.64
N LEU A 316 -14.40 6.75 33.07
CA LEU A 316 -12.92 6.72 33.00
C LEU A 316 -12.35 7.80 33.91
#